data_AF-A0A397W2L5-F1
#
_entry.id   AF-A0A397W2L5-F1
#
_cell.length_a   1.000
_cell.length_b   1.000
_cell.length_c   1.000
_cell.angle_alpha   90.00
_cell.angle_beta   90.00
_cell.angle_gamma   90.00
#
_symmetry.space_group_name_H-M   'P 1'
#
loop_
_entity.id
_entity.type
_entity.pdbx_description
1 polymer ?
#
loop_
_entity_poly.entity_id
_entity_poly.type
_entity_poly.pdbx_seq_one_letter_code
_entity_poly.pdbx_strand_id
1 'polypeptide(L)'
;MGWDLIVGGGLSGLSAAHTVLERGGNVLVLDKNSFFGGNTTKATSGINGALAKTQIALGVQDSAEIFAQDTARSARDLARPDLIKEKFNSLVSRLGGHSQPRTHRGKVMFLGMRITFALMEGIEEIVNNQPDRARLIKKARVTKLIKEGDAVIGVE
;
A
#
# COMPACT_ATOMS: atom_id res chain seq x y z
N MET A 1 15.64 -21.10 -5.09
CA MET A 1 15.28 -19.87 -4.34
C MET A 1 13.95 -20.13 -3.63
N GLY A 2 13.80 -19.67 -2.40
CA GLY A 2 12.54 -19.77 -1.64
C GLY A 2 11.48 -18.79 -2.18
N TRP A 3 10.25 -18.97 -1.72
CA TRP A 3 9.14 -18.05 -2.00
C TRP A 3 8.90 -17.16 -0.79
N ASP A 4 8.81 -15.85 -1.01
CA ASP A 4 8.33 -14.90 0.00
C ASP A 4 6.80 -14.93 0.01
N LEU A 5 6.24 -15.14 1.19
CA LEU A 5 4.80 -15.28 1.39
C LEU A 5 4.18 -13.93 1.75
N ILE A 6 3.26 -13.45 0.91
CA ILE A 6 2.53 -12.21 1.12
C ILE A 6 1.08 -12.55 1.48
N VAL A 7 0.64 -12.13 2.67
CA VAL A 7 -0.73 -12.40 3.16
C VAL A 7 -1.60 -11.16 3.02
N GLY A 8 -2.55 -11.23 2.09
CA GLY A 8 -3.51 -10.19 1.72
C GLY A 8 -3.10 -9.47 0.44
N GLY A 9 -4.00 -9.42 -0.55
CA GLY A 9 -3.78 -8.69 -1.81
C GLY A 9 -4.44 -7.31 -1.81
N GLY A 10 -4.41 -6.61 -0.68
CA GLY A 10 -4.70 -5.16 -0.63
C GLY A 10 -3.50 -4.34 -1.10
N LEU A 11 -3.57 -3.01 -1.00
CA LEU A 11 -2.49 -2.12 -1.43
C LEU A 11 -1.13 -2.47 -0.82
N SER A 12 -1.08 -2.70 0.49
CA SER A 12 0.17 -3.00 1.20
C SER A 12 0.80 -4.31 0.72
N GLY A 13 0.00 -5.38 0.60
CA GLY A 13 0.50 -6.67 0.15
C GLY A 13 0.96 -6.65 -1.31
N LEU A 14 0.17 -6.04 -2.20
CA LEU A 14 0.58 -5.91 -3.61
C LEU A 14 1.84 -5.05 -3.76
N SER A 15 1.98 -3.97 -2.98
CA SER A 15 3.20 -3.14 -2.98
C SER A 15 4.42 -3.89 -2.45
N ALA A 16 4.25 -4.70 -1.39
CA ALA A 16 5.30 -5.56 -0.87
C ALA A 16 5.72 -6.62 -1.90
N ALA A 17 4.76 -7.24 -2.59
CA ALA A 17 5.03 -8.21 -3.65
C ALA A 17 5.87 -7.60 -4.79
N HIS A 18 5.50 -6.40 -5.27
CA HIS A 18 6.30 -5.66 -6.26
C HIS A 18 7.72 -5.39 -5.76
N THR A 19 7.87 -4.91 -4.53
CA THR A 19 9.20 -4.61 -3.95
C THR A 19 10.09 -5.86 -3.91
N VAL A 20 9.54 -7.02 -3.57
CA VAL A 20 10.28 -8.29 -3.58
C VAL A 20 10.68 -8.69 -5.00
N LEU A 21 9.74 -8.60 -5.95
CA LEU A 21 9.98 -8.94 -7.36
C LEU A 21 11.07 -8.06 -7.99
N GLU A 22 11.03 -6.74 -7.74
CA GLU A 22 12.04 -5.77 -8.17
C GLU A 22 13.43 -6.07 -7.60
N ARG A 23 13.50 -6.67 -6.40
CA ARG A 23 14.74 -7.11 -5.75
C ARG A 23 15.19 -8.50 -6.17
N GLY A 24 14.53 -9.12 -7.14
CA GLY A 24 14.89 -10.44 -7.68
C GLY A 24 14.30 -11.63 -6.91
N GLY A 25 13.45 -11.40 -5.91
CA GLY A 25 12.77 -12.45 -5.17
C GLY A 25 11.58 -13.05 -5.92
N ASN A 26 11.05 -14.15 -5.38
CA ASN A 26 9.85 -14.83 -5.87
C ASN A 26 8.73 -14.70 -4.85
N VAL A 27 7.50 -14.44 -5.30
CA VAL A 27 6.39 -14.10 -4.39
C VAL A 27 5.19 -15.02 -4.56
N LEU A 28 4.63 -15.46 -3.44
CA LEU A 28 3.31 -16.08 -3.39
C LEU A 28 2.37 -15.17 -2.61
N VAL A 29 1.39 -14.59 -3.29
CA VAL A 29 0.37 -13.74 -2.68
C VAL A 29 -0.88 -14.56 -2.41
N LEU A 30 -1.32 -14.56 -1.15
CA LEU A 30 -2.50 -15.27 -0.67
C LEU A 30 -3.57 -14.25 -0.25
N ASP A 31 -4.81 -14.40 -0.71
CA ASP A 31 -5.94 -13.62 -0.19
C ASP A 31 -7.14 -14.51 0.10
N LYS A 32 -7.79 -14.26 1.24
CA LYS A 32 -8.97 -15.00 1.69
C LYS A 32 -10.21 -14.73 0.83
N ASN A 33 -10.26 -13.61 0.12
CA ASN A 33 -11.40 -13.20 -0.68
C ASN A 33 -11.31 -13.79 -2.11
N SER A 34 -12.41 -13.73 -2.83
CA SER A 34 -12.47 -14.12 -4.25
C SER A 34 -11.85 -13.08 -5.20
N PHE A 35 -11.57 -11.87 -4.69
CA PHE A 35 -10.98 -10.76 -5.43
C PHE A 35 -9.94 -10.06 -4.55
N PHE A 36 -8.86 -9.61 -5.17
CA PHE A 36 -7.86 -8.78 -4.51
C PHE A 36 -8.36 -7.34 -4.32
N GLY A 37 -7.70 -6.61 -3.43
CA GLY A 37 -7.87 -5.18 -3.23
C GLY A 37 -8.44 -4.75 -1.87
N GLY A 38 -9.16 -5.63 -1.19
CA GLY A 38 -9.64 -5.41 0.17
C GLY A 38 -10.37 -4.06 0.34
N ASN A 39 -10.06 -3.34 1.43
CA ASN A 39 -10.65 -2.03 1.68
C ASN A 39 -10.10 -0.92 0.78
N THR A 40 -8.91 -1.10 0.19
CA THR A 40 -8.29 -0.07 -0.65
C THR A 40 -9.14 0.23 -1.88
N THR A 41 -9.79 -0.76 -2.48
CA THR A 41 -10.67 -0.53 -3.64
C THR A 41 -11.87 0.37 -3.33
N LYS A 42 -12.26 0.45 -2.05
CA LYS A 42 -13.34 1.33 -1.56
C LYS A 42 -12.84 2.73 -1.18
N ALA A 43 -11.53 2.98 -1.18
CA ALA A 43 -10.96 4.27 -0.79
C ALA A 43 -11.19 5.33 -1.89
N THR A 44 -12.05 6.31 -1.59
CA THR A 44 -12.49 7.35 -2.54
C THR A 44 -11.84 8.71 -2.31
N SER A 45 -11.40 9.00 -1.08
CA SER A 45 -10.99 10.34 -0.64
C SER A 45 -9.62 10.77 -1.18
N GLY A 46 -8.68 9.84 -1.34
CA GLY A 46 -7.33 10.12 -1.84
C GLY A 46 -6.24 9.59 -0.89
N ILE A 47 -5.00 9.95 -1.19
CA ILE A 47 -3.81 9.58 -0.43
C ILE A 47 -3.16 10.84 0.13
N ASN A 48 -2.77 10.83 1.40
CA ASN A 48 -2.09 11.97 1.99
C ASN A 48 -0.59 11.97 1.63
N GLY A 49 -0.05 13.13 1.31
CA GLY A 49 1.39 13.29 1.09
C GLY A 49 1.82 14.73 1.34
N ALA A 50 3.04 14.92 1.85
CA ALA A 50 3.61 16.24 2.06
C ALA A 50 4.77 16.48 1.08
N LEU A 51 5.00 17.75 0.72
CA LEU A 51 6.03 18.17 -0.23
C LEU A 51 5.93 17.47 -1.60
N ALA A 52 4.71 17.14 -2.02
CA ALA A 52 4.40 16.65 -3.35
C ALA A 52 4.77 17.69 -4.42
N LYS A 53 5.20 17.25 -5.61
CA LYS A 53 5.44 18.21 -6.72
C LYS A 53 4.17 19.00 -7.05
N THR A 54 3.00 18.38 -6.89
CA THR A 54 1.70 19.06 -7.09
C THR A 54 1.39 20.07 -5.99
N GLN A 55 1.75 19.80 -4.73
CA GLN A 55 1.63 20.78 -3.65
C GLN A 55 2.56 21.98 -3.90
N ILE A 56 3.82 21.72 -4.28
CA ILE A 56 4.81 22.75 -4.60
C ILE A 56 4.34 23.61 -5.78
N ALA A 57 3.85 22.99 -6.85
CA ALA A 57 3.34 23.69 -8.02
C ALA A 57 2.10 24.56 -7.70
N LEU A 58 1.31 24.17 -6.70
CA LEU A 58 0.15 24.93 -6.21
C LEU A 58 0.51 25.93 -5.11
N GLY A 59 1.80 26.10 -4.79
CA GLY A 59 2.26 27.03 -3.75
C GLY A 59 1.91 26.62 -2.32
N VAL A 60 1.51 25.35 -2.10
CA VAL A 60 1.13 24.85 -0.78
C VAL A 60 2.36 24.74 0.12
N GLN A 61 2.36 25.52 1.21
CA GLN A 61 3.42 25.54 2.23
C GLN A 61 3.22 24.38 3.23
N ASP A 62 3.31 23.14 2.74
CA ASP A 62 3.27 21.93 3.59
C ASP A 62 4.68 21.43 3.91
N SER A 63 4.81 20.61 4.95
CA SER A 63 6.09 19.97 5.31
C SER A 63 5.87 18.60 5.93
N ALA A 64 6.90 17.76 5.91
CA ALA A 64 6.86 16.48 6.60
C ALA A 64 6.62 16.65 8.11
N GLU A 65 7.16 17.72 8.70
CA GLU A 65 6.98 18.08 10.11
C GLU A 65 5.50 18.39 10.42
N ILE A 66 4.87 19.28 9.64
CA ILE A 66 3.45 19.62 9.82
C ILE A 66 2.57 18.37 9.62
N PHE A 67 2.90 17.52 8.65
CA PHE A 67 2.15 16.27 8.43
C PHE A 67 2.31 15.29 9.60
N ALA A 68 3.52 15.12 10.14
CA ALA A 68 3.74 14.28 11.32
C ALA A 68 2.98 14.81 12.54
N GLN A 69 3.01 16.13 12.78
CA GLN A 69 2.31 16.78 13.89
C GLN A 69 0.78 16.62 13.79
N ASP A 70 0.20 16.80 12.60
CA ASP A 70 -1.24 16.60 12.38
C ASP A 70 -1.65 15.13 12.57
N THR A 71 -0.82 14.20 12.12
CA THR A 71 -1.03 12.75 12.32
C THR A 71 -0.98 12.40 13.80
N ALA A 72 0.02 12.88 14.53
CA ALA A 72 0.15 12.65 15.97
C ALA A 72 -1.03 13.24 16.76
N ARG A 73 -1.44 14.48 16.45
CA ARG A 73 -2.59 15.13 17.08
C ARG A 73 -3.88 14.34 16.88
N SER A 74 -4.07 13.78 15.68
CA SER A 74 -5.25 12.98 15.34
C SER A 74 -5.23 11.60 16.01
N ALA A 75 -4.03 11.00 16.15
CA ALA A 75 -3.83 9.70 16.78
C ALA A 75 -3.82 9.73 18.32
N ARG A 76 -3.79 10.94 18.93
CA ARG A 76 -3.66 11.14 20.39
C ARG A 76 -2.47 10.32 20.93
N ASP A 77 -2.71 9.48 21.93
CA ASP A 77 -1.68 8.78 22.71
C ASP A 77 -1.11 7.54 21.99
N LEU A 78 -1.58 7.23 20.77
CA LEU A 78 -1.26 5.99 20.04
C LEU A 78 -0.32 6.20 18.83
N ALA A 79 0.20 7.40 18.64
CA ALA A 79 1.06 7.70 17.50
C ALA A 79 2.41 6.95 17.58
N ARG A 80 2.88 6.43 16.44
CA ARG A 80 4.19 5.81 16.25
C ARG A 80 5.03 6.65 15.28
N PRO A 81 5.87 7.58 15.78
CA PRO A 81 6.54 8.58 14.95
C PRO A 81 7.49 8.00 13.89
N ASP A 82 8.02 6.80 14.14
CA ASP A 82 8.90 6.03 13.26
C ASP A 82 8.27 5.63 11.93
N LEU A 83 6.93 5.56 11.86
CA LEU A 83 6.19 5.08 10.69
C LEU A 83 5.61 6.20 9.80
N ILE A 84 5.90 7.47 10.09
CA ILE A 84 5.22 8.61 9.45
C ILE A 84 6.18 9.38 8.53
N LYS A 85 6.43 8.88 7.30
CA LYS A 85 7.12 9.64 6.23
C LYS A 85 6.73 9.15 4.83
N GLU A 86 5.96 9.93 4.06
CA GLU A 86 5.70 9.63 2.63
C GLU A 86 5.47 10.88 1.75
N LYS A 87 5.75 10.75 0.44
CA LYS A 87 5.57 11.78 -0.61
C LYS A 87 4.64 11.23 -1.71
N PHE A 88 3.69 12.04 -2.22
CA PHE A 88 2.77 11.66 -3.30
C PHE A 88 2.64 12.74 -4.39
N ASN A 89 1.86 12.50 -5.45
CA ASN A 89 1.60 13.47 -6.53
C ASN A 89 0.19 13.27 -7.13
N SER A 90 -0.68 14.31 -7.11
CA SER A 90 -1.96 14.47 -7.87
C SER A 90 -2.79 15.65 -7.31
N LEU A 91 -4.06 15.84 -7.74
CA LEU A 91 -4.94 16.95 -7.29
C LEU A 91 -5.01 17.02 -5.77
N VAL A 92 -4.85 18.21 -5.20
CA VAL A 92 -4.67 18.38 -3.74
C VAL A 92 -5.93 18.94 -3.09
N SER A 93 -6.41 18.28 -2.04
CA SER A 93 -7.53 18.74 -1.20
C SER A 93 -7.14 18.74 0.29
N ARG A 94 -7.85 19.54 1.11
CA ARG A 94 -7.72 19.53 2.57
C ARG A 94 -8.86 18.72 3.18
N LEU A 95 -8.54 17.76 4.06
CA LEU A 95 -9.52 16.98 4.82
C LEU A 95 -9.47 17.40 6.30
N GLY A 96 -10.46 16.94 7.09
CA GLY A 96 -10.51 17.19 8.54
C GLY A 96 -9.24 16.73 9.25
N GLY A 97 -8.76 17.52 10.21
CA GLY A 97 -7.52 17.24 10.95
C GLY A 97 -6.22 17.69 10.25
N HIS A 98 -6.26 18.16 9.00
CA HIS A 98 -5.08 18.65 8.31
C HIS A 98 -4.87 20.16 8.52
N SER A 99 -3.64 20.57 8.76
CA SER A 99 -3.21 21.98 8.76
C SER A 99 -3.03 22.52 7.32
N GLN A 100 -2.65 21.66 6.37
CA GLN A 100 -2.42 22.03 4.96
C GLN A 100 -3.18 21.11 3.97
N PRO A 101 -3.54 21.60 2.76
CA PRO A 101 -4.04 20.75 1.67
C PRO A 101 -2.99 19.69 1.29
N ARG A 102 -3.33 18.41 1.44
CA ARG A 102 -2.37 17.31 1.25
C ARG A 102 -2.95 15.97 0.80
N THR A 103 -4.26 15.93 0.54
CA THR A 103 -4.92 14.73 0.06
C THR A 103 -4.95 14.75 -1.46
N HIS A 104 -4.16 13.85 -2.04
CA HIS A 104 -3.96 13.62 -3.45
C HIS A 104 -5.04 12.70 -4.02
N ARG A 105 -5.76 13.14 -5.07
CA ARG A 105 -6.80 12.35 -5.76
C ARG A 105 -6.78 12.48 -7.28
N GLY A 106 -7.31 11.46 -7.97
CA GLY A 106 -7.52 11.47 -9.42
C GLY A 106 -8.80 12.21 -9.83
N LYS A 107 -8.90 12.61 -11.11
CA LYS A 107 -10.09 13.28 -11.69
C LYS A 107 -11.28 12.34 -11.90
N VAL A 108 -11.04 11.05 -12.15
CA VAL A 108 -12.09 10.05 -12.49
C VAL A 108 -11.73 8.70 -11.87
N MET A 109 -12.75 8.02 -11.32
CA MET A 109 -12.70 6.75 -10.58
C MET A 109 -12.00 6.80 -9.21
N PHE A 110 -12.40 5.92 -8.28
CA PHE A 110 -11.83 5.84 -6.93
C PHE A 110 -10.34 5.53 -6.98
N LEU A 111 -9.52 6.42 -6.40
CA LEU A 111 -8.06 6.35 -6.49
C LEU A 111 -7.53 5.00 -5.98
N GLY A 112 -8.08 4.51 -4.87
CA GLY A 112 -7.65 3.25 -4.29
C GLY A 112 -7.89 2.05 -5.20
N MET A 113 -9.00 2.03 -5.95
CA MET A 113 -9.29 0.99 -6.95
C MET A 113 -8.27 1.01 -8.09
N ARG A 114 -7.99 2.21 -8.65
CA ARG A 114 -7.05 2.36 -9.76
C ARG A 114 -5.64 1.88 -9.43
N ILE A 115 -5.12 2.27 -8.26
CA ILE A 115 -3.77 1.88 -7.84
C ILE A 115 -3.71 0.36 -7.61
N THR A 116 -4.72 -0.17 -6.92
CA THR A 116 -4.79 -1.61 -6.65
C THR A 116 -4.81 -2.41 -7.95
N PHE A 117 -5.63 -2.01 -8.93
CA PHE A 117 -5.70 -2.71 -10.21
C PHE A 117 -4.41 -2.60 -11.01
N ALA A 118 -3.78 -1.43 -11.08
CA ALA A 118 -2.50 -1.30 -11.76
C ALA A 118 -1.42 -2.22 -11.15
N LEU A 119 -1.35 -2.31 -9.81
CA LEU A 119 -0.42 -3.22 -9.15
C LEU A 119 -0.78 -4.69 -9.41
N MET A 120 -2.06 -5.03 -9.41
CA MET A 120 -2.53 -6.40 -9.68
C MET A 120 -2.23 -6.82 -11.11
N GLU A 121 -2.56 -5.99 -12.11
CA GLU A 121 -2.29 -6.23 -13.54
C GLU A 121 -0.78 -6.47 -13.77
N GLY A 122 0.08 -5.65 -13.14
CA GLY A 122 1.53 -5.84 -13.24
C GLY A 122 2.02 -7.18 -12.67
N ILE A 123 1.45 -7.66 -11.56
CA ILE A 123 1.81 -8.99 -11.03
C ILE A 123 1.20 -10.10 -11.89
N GLU A 124 -0.02 -9.94 -12.39
CA GLU A 124 -0.66 -10.91 -13.29
C GLU A 124 0.13 -11.09 -14.58
N GLU A 125 0.70 -10.02 -15.14
CA GLU A 125 1.62 -10.09 -16.28
C GLU A 125 2.86 -10.94 -15.95
N ILE A 126 3.46 -10.75 -14.77
CA ILE A 126 4.60 -11.55 -14.31
C ILE A 126 4.19 -13.01 -14.09
N VAL A 127 3.02 -13.28 -13.51
CA VAL A 127 2.50 -14.66 -13.34
C VAL A 127 2.36 -15.36 -14.69
N ASN A 128 1.86 -14.66 -15.70
CA ASN A 128 1.63 -15.22 -17.04
C ASN A 128 2.94 -15.47 -17.81
N ASN A 129 3.91 -14.56 -17.68
CA ASN A 129 5.16 -14.62 -18.44
C ASN A 129 6.30 -15.36 -17.70
N GLN A 130 6.26 -15.38 -16.37
CA GLN A 130 7.29 -15.91 -15.46
C GLN A 130 6.63 -16.58 -14.22
N PRO A 131 5.94 -17.72 -14.39
CA PRO A 131 5.18 -18.39 -13.32
C PRO A 131 6.02 -18.95 -12.16
N ASP A 132 7.34 -18.99 -12.34
CA ASP A 132 8.35 -19.31 -11.32
C ASP A 132 8.71 -18.11 -10.44
N ARG A 133 8.41 -16.87 -10.87
CA ARG A 133 8.65 -15.63 -10.14
C ARG A 133 7.48 -15.19 -9.27
N ALA A 134 6.24 -15.40 -9.74
CA ALA A 134 5.05 -14.93 -9.03
C ALA A 134 3.90 -15.91 -9.10
N ARG A 135 3.13 -16.00 -8.00
CA ARG A 135 1.88 -16.74 -7.90
C ARG A 135 0.85 -15.97 -7.10
N LEU A 136 -0.40 -16.03 -7.55
CA LEU A 136 -1.55 -15.38 -6.91
C LEU A 136 -2.59 -16.46 -6.56
N ILE A 137 -2.88 -16.63 -5.27
CA ILE A 137 -3.92 -17.56 -4.80
C ILE A 137 -5.01 -16.79 -4.07
N LYS A 138 -6.23 -16.91 -4.58
CA LYS A 138 -7.45 -16.34 -4.02
C LYS A 138 -8.20 -17.41 -3.24
N LYS A 139 -9.14 -17.00 -2.38
CA LYS A 139 -9.88 -17.89 -1.46
C LYS A 139 -8.96 -18.72 -0.54
N ALA A 140 -7.74 -18.25 -0.30
CA ALA A 140 -6.77 -18.87 0.60
C ALA A 140 -6.69 -18.04 1.89
N ARG A 141 -7.28 -18.56 2.96
CA ARG A 141 -7.22 -17.92 4.28
C ARG A 141 -6.06 -18.51 5.06
N VAL A 142 -5.01 -17.71 5.22
CA VAL A 142 -3.99 -17.97 6.24
C VAL A 142 -4.60 -17.80 7.62
N THR A 143 -4.44 -18.83 8.44
CA THR A 143 -4.92 -18.94 9.82
C THR A 143 -3.80 -19.00 10.83
N LYS A 144 -2.60 -19.46 10.42
CA LYS A 144 -1.47 -19.64 11.33
C LYS A 144 -0.13 -19.38 10.66
N LEU A 145 0.84 -18.89 11.44
CA LEU A 145 2.25 -18.85 11.06
C LEU A 145 2.93 -20.12 11.53
N ILE A 146 3.67 -20.77 10.64
CA ILE A 146 4.49 -21.94 10.95
C ILE A 146 5.88 -21.43 11.35
N LYS A 147 6.38 -21.89 12.49
CA LYS A 147 7.63 -21.40 13.09
C LYS A 147 8.56 -22.55 13.47
N GLU A 148 9.85 -22.31 13.32
CA GLU A 148 10.94 -23.09 13.91
C GLU A 148 11.73 -22.16 14.84
N GLY A 149 11.59 -22.38 16.16
CA GLY A 149 12.04 -21.40 17.15
C GLY A 149 11.36 -20.04 16.95
N ASP A 150 12.16 -18.98 16.84
CA ASP A 150 11.68 -17.61 16.60
C ASP A 150 11.50 -17.28 15.10
N ALA A 151 11.99 -18.14 14.20
CA ALA A 151 11.91 -17.91 12.76
C ALA A 151 10.56 -18.38 12.19
N VAL A 152 9.95 -17.54 11.33
CA VAL A 152 8.77 -17.93 10.54
C VAL A 152 9.23 -18.63 9.28
N ILE A 153 8.80 -19.86 9.08
CA ILE A 153 9.19 -20.71 7.94
C ILE A 153 8.05 -20.97 6.95
N GLY A 154 6.82 -20.58 7.30
CA GLY A 154 5.66 -20.80 6.44
C GLY A 154 4.36 -20.30 7.04
N VAL A 155 3.27 -20.64 6.35
CA VAL A 155 1.90 -20.32 6.76
C VAL A 155 0.98 -21.51 6.51
N GLU A 156 -0.08 -21.60 7.30
CA GLU A 156 -1.21 -22.54 7.15
C GLU A 156 -2.50 -21.74 6.91
#